data_AF-A0A6G1ZIB8-F1
#
_entry.id   AF-A0A6G1ZIB8-F1
#
_cell.length_a   1.000
_cell.length_b   1.000
_cell.length_c   1.000
_cell.angle_alpha   90.00
_cell.angle_beta   90.00
_cell.angle_gamma   90.00
#
_symmetry.space_group_name_H-M   'P 1'
#
loop_
_entity.id
_entity.type
_entity.pdbx_description
1 polymer ?
#
loop_
_entity_poly.entity_id
_entity_poly.type
_entity_poly.pdbx_seq_one_letter_code
_entity_poly.pdbx_strand_id
1 'polypeptide(L)'
;MEIQRSTPYGILIILITVLFSCSYYQHKEDAETIRTDSLLSIYIDSIAVNPLKVVSILRDNQRNVSDSLNYYYLQQTISRCYYFGNRIDSAFLLTDEILRYIEKQPEMNNRLRKLSGDTYNSRGVFFQEMNQWDSAIVCLHNASEALL
;
A
#
# COMPACT_ATOMS: atom_id res chain seq x y z
N MET A 1 28.59 -42.78 12.37
CA MET A 1 27.84 -41.62 11.87
C MET A 1 26.91 -42.11 10.78
N GLU A 2 25.64 -42.38 11.10
CA GLU A 2 24.64 -42.74 10.09
C GLU A 2 24.16 -41.49 9.37
N ILE A 3 24.27 -41.49 8.05
CA ILE A 3 23.71 -40.45 7.19
C ILE A 3 22.22 -40.78 7.06
N GLN A 4 21.37 -39.97 7.69
CA GLN A 4 19.92 -40.08 7.62
C GLN A 4 19.45 -39.86 6.17
N ARG A 5 19.26 -40.96 5.42
CA ARG A 5 18.68 -40.92 4.08
C ARG A 5 17.18 -40.64 4.19
N SER A 6 16.79 -39.41 3.87
CA SER A 6 15.39 -39.03 3.67
C SER A 6 14.76 -39.93 2.61
N THR A 7 13.69 -40.64 2.97
CA THR A 7 12.95 -41.50 2.03
C THR A 7 12.24 -40.63 0.97
N PRO A 8 12.15 -41.10 -0.28
CA PRO A 8 11.57 -40.32 -1.38
C PRO A 8 10.11 -39.89 -1.11
N TYR A 9 9.37 -40.67 -0.32
CA TYR A 9 8.02 -40.34 0.14
C TYR A 9 7.99 -39.15 1.12
N GLY A 10 8.99 -39.01 2.00
CA GLY A 10 9.09 -37.88 2.92
C GLY A 10 9.37 -36.57 2.18
N ILE A 11 10.24 -36.61 1.16
CA ILE A 11 10.52 -35.46 0.29
C ILE A 11 9.26 -35.08 -0.50
N LEU A 12 8.52 -36.06 -1.02
CA LEU A 12 7.27 -35.81 -1.76
C LEU A 12 6.18 -35.15 -0.88
N ILE A 13 6.01 -35.60 0.37
CA ILE A 13 5.04 -35.01 1.31
C ILE A 13 5.43 -33.58 1.67
N ILE A 14 6.72 -33.30 1.87
CA ILE A 14 7.21 -31.93 2.14
C ILE A 14 6.94 -31.03 0.93
N LEU A 15 7.23 -31.50 -0.30
CA LEU A 15 6.94 -30.75 -1.51
C LEU A 15 5.45 -30.45 -1.66
N ILE A 16 4.59 -31.44 -1.43
CA ILE A 16 3.12 -31.28 -1.51
C ILE A 16 2.62 -30.27 -0.46
N THR A 17 3.08 -30.35 0.78
CA THR A 17 2.67 -29.42 1.85
C THR A 17 3.15 -27.99 1.62
N VAL A 18 4.35 -27.81 1.05
CA VAL A 18 4.85 -26.50 0.62
C VAL A 18 4.00 -25.92 -0.51
N LEU A 19 3.63 -26.74 -1.51
CA LEU A 19 2.78 -26.30 -2.62
C LEU A 19 1.38 -25.88 -2.15
N PHE A 20 0.72 -26.69 -1.31
CA PHE A 20 -0.61 -26.34 -0.77
C PHE A 20 -0.60 -25.09 0.11
N SER A 21 0.46 -24.91 0.91
CA SER A 21 0.61 -23.71 1.76
C SER A 21 0.78 -22.45 0.91
N CYS A 22 1.54 -22.54 -0.19
CA CYS A 22 1.79 -21.42 -1.09
C CYS A 22 0.49 -20.98 -1.81
N SER A 23 -0.28 -21.93 -2.35
CA SER A 23 -1.56 -21.61 -3.01
C SER A 23 -2.61 -21.04 -2.05
N TYR A 24 -2.68 -21.55 -0.82
CA TYR A 24 -3.58 -20.99 0.20
C TYR A 24 -3.18 -19.55 0.58
N TYR A 25 -1.88 -19.29 0.74
CA TYR A 25 -1.37 -17.96 1.04
C TYR A 25 -1.71 -16.95 -0.06
N GLN A 26 -1.47 -17.31 -1.33
CA GLN A 26 -1.83 -16.46 -2.48
C GLN A 26 -3.33 -16.14 -2.52
N HIS A 27 -4.19 -17.15 -2.33
CA HIS A 27 -5.64 -16.93 -2.32
C HIS A 27 -6.09 -15.97 -1.19
N LYS A 28 -5.45 -16.07 -0.02
CA LYS A 28 -5.72 -15.16 1.10
C LYS A 28 -5.29 -13.73 0.78
N GLU A 29 -4.12 -13.54 0.18
CA GLU A 29 -3.60 -12.23 -0.23
C GLU A 29 -4.47 -11.57 -1.30
N ASP A 30 -4.94 -12.34 -2.28
CA ASP A 30 -5.88 -11.88 -3.31
C ASP A 30 -7.22 -11.43 -2.70
N ALA A 31 -7.78 -12.22 -1.79
CA ALA A 31 -9.03 -11.88 -1.10
C ALA A 31 -8.88 -10.61 -0.24
N GLU A 32 -7.75 -10.46 0.46
CA GLU A 32 -7.47 -9.26 1.25
C GLU A 32 -7.29 -8.02 0.36
N THR A 33 -6.65 -8.18 -0.79
CA THR A 33 -6.49 -7.13 -1.80
C THR A 33 -7.84 -6.68 -2.34
N ILE A 34 -8.71 -7.61 -2.75
CA ILE A 34 -10.06 -7.29 -3.24
C ILE A 34 -10.86 -6.55 -2.16
N ARG A 35 -10.78 -7.00 -0.90
CA ARG A 35 -11.45 -6.33 0.22
C ARG A 35 -10.95 -4.89 0.40
N THR A 36 -9.63 -4.69 0.33
CA THR A 36 -9.01 -3.37 0.48
C THR A 36 -9.43 -2.44 -0.65
N ASP A 37 -9.34 -2.90 -1.90
CA ASP A 37 -9.74 -2.10 -3.08
C ASP A 37 -11.25 -1.76 -3.04
N SER A 38 -12.08 -2.70 -2.59
CA SER A 38 -13.52 -2.47 -2.40
C SER A 38 -13.78 -1.40 -1.32
N LEU A 39 -13.09 -1.47 -0.18
CA LEU A 39 -13.21 -0.48 0.88
C LEU A 39 -12.80 0.91 0.40
N LEU A 40 -11.67 1.01 -0.31
CA LEU A 40 -11.18 2.29 -0.84
C LEU A 40 -12.14 2.90 -1.85
N SER A 41 -12.71 2.10 -2.74
CA SER A 41 -13.69 2.59 -3.73
C SER A 41 -14.98 3.09 -3.09
N ILE A 42 -15.44 2.50 -1.97
CA ILE A 42 -16.62 2.97 -1.23
C ILE A 42 -16.40 4.37 -0.63
N TYR A 43 -15.20 4.63 -0.10
CA TYR A 43 -14.93 5.86 0.68
C TYR A 43 -14.26 6.98 -0.11
N ILE A 44 -13.87 6.75 -1.37
CA ILE A 44 -13.13 7.74 -2.17
C ILE A 44 -13.87 9.08 -2.28
N ASP A 45 -15.19 9.06 -2.46
CA ASP A 45 -16.00 10.29 -2.57
C ASP A 45 -16.26 10.95 -1.21
N SER A 46 -16.06 10.20 -0.12
CA SER A 46 -16.28 10.69 1.25
C SER A 46 -15.07 11.39 1.86
N ILE A 47 -13.87 11.25 1.27
CA ILE A 47 -12.62 11.77 1.87
C ILE A 47 -12.63 13.30 2.03
N ALA A 48 -13.29 14.02 1.10
CA ALA A 48 -13.38 15.48 1.13
C ALA A 48 -14.58 15.98 1.96
N VAL A 49 -15.60 15.13 2.16
CA VAL A 49 -16.84 15.50 2.86
C VAL A 49 -16.76 15.20 4.36
N ASN A 50 -16.20 14.04 4.74
CA ASN A 50 -16.08 13.63 6.14
C ASN A 50 -14.74 12.91 6.40
N PRO A 51 -13.60 13.63 6.28
CA PRO A 51 -12.27 13.03 6.36
C PRO A 51 -12.03 12.26 7.66
N LEU A 52 -12.43 12.79 8.82
CA LEU A 52 -12.17 12.15 10.11
C LEU A 52 -12.93 10.83 10.28
N LYS A 53 -14.17 10.75 9.79
CA LYS A 53 -14.94 9.50 9.78
C LYS A 53 -14.25 8.44 8.91
N VAL A 54 -13.79 8.84 7.72
CA VAL A 54 -13.06 7.93 6.84
C VAL A 54 -11.75 7.48 7.48
N VAL A 55 -10.97 8.39 8.11
CA VAL A 55 -9.74 8.02 8.84
C VAL A 55 -10.00 6.96 9.88
N SER A 56 -11.06 7.09 10.70
CA SER A 56 -11.40 6.09 11.71
C SER A 56 -11.61 4.72 11.08
N ILE A 57 -12.43 4.65 10.03
CA ILE A 57 -12.77 3.40 9.33
C ILE A 57 -11.52 2.77 8.70
N LEU A 58 -10.70 3.57 8.03
CA LEU A 58 -9.50 3.07 7.37
C LEU A 58 -8.44 2.62 8.37
N ARG A 59 -8.26 3.32 9.51
CA ARG A 59 -7.33 2.90 10.57
C ARG A 59 -7.75 1.59 11.22
N ASP A 60 -9.05 1.38 11.43
CA ASP A 60 -9.55 0.11 11.96
C ASP A 60 -9.30 -1.05 10.98
N ASN A 61 -9.49 -0.82 9.67
CA ASN A 61 -9.15 -1.83 8.66
C ASN A 61 -7.64 -2.04 8.52
N GLN A 62 -6.84 -0.99 8.66
CA GLN A 62 -5.39 -1.03 8.54
C GLN A 62 -4.73 -1.86 9.65
N ARG A 63 -5.37 -1.97 10.83
CA ARG A 63 -4.92 -2.89 11.90
C ARG A 63 -5.16 -4.37 11.58
N ASN A 64 -6.02 -4.65 10.60
CA ASN A 64 -6.51 -5.99 10.27
C ASN A 64 -6.06 -6.48 8.88
N VAL A 65 -5.16 -5.76 8.22
CA VAL A 65 -4.50 -6.22 6.99
C VAL A 65 -3.18 -6.88 7.34
N SER A 66 -2.90 -8.00 6.68
CA SER A 66 -1.65 -8.74 6.85
C SER A 66 -0.65 -8.45 5.74
N ASP A 67 -1.14 -8.04 4.57
CA ASP A 67 -0.29 -7.59 3.47
C ASP A 67 0.18 -6.15 3.69
N SER A 68 1.49 -5.95 3.54
CA SER A 68 2.11 -4.64 3.72
C SER A 68 1.68 -3.67 2.63
N LEU A 69 1.43 -4.13 1.40
CA LEU A 69 1.04 -3.23 0.31
C LEU A 69 -0.37 -2.67 0.54
N ASN A 70 -1.32 -3.52 0.95
CA ASN A 70 -2.66 -3.13 1.36
C ASN A 70 -2.63 -2.14 2.54
N TYR A 71 -1.73 -2.34 3.52
CA TYR A 71 -1.51 -1.38 4.61
C TYR A 71 -1.17 0.01 4.09
N TYR A 72 -0.25 0.12 3.12
CA TYR A 72 0.18 1.42 2.59
C TYR A 72 -0.82 2.05 1.62
N TYR A 73 -1.65 1.27 0.93
CA TYR A 73 -2.80 1.81 0.18
C TYR A 73 -3.83 2.49 1.09
N LEU A 74 -4.16 1.87 2.23
CA LEU A 74 -4.98 2.51 3.26
C LEU A 74 -4.27 3.75 3.81
N GLN A 75 -2.96 3.67 4.03
CA GLN A 75 -2.15 4.79 4.52
C GLN A 75 -2.18 6.00 3.59
N GLN A 76 -2.14 5.77 2.28
CA GLN A 76 -2.19 6.79 1.24
C GLN A 76 -3.56 7.48 1.22
N THR A 77 -4.64 6.73 1.37
CA THR A 77 -5.98 7.35 1.43
C THR A 77 -6.18 8.14 2.73
N ILE A 78 -5.60 7.68 3.84
CA ILE A 78 -5.58 8.42 5.11
C ILE A 78 -4.79 9.74 4.97
N SER A 79 -3.69 9.77 4.24
CA SER A 79 -2.94 11.02 4.01
C SER A 79 -3.78 12.05 3.27
N ARG A 80 -4.55 11.64 2.26
CA ARG A 80 -5.52 12.51 1.56
C ARG A 80 -6.63 12.99 2.48
N CYS A 81 -7.13 12.15 3.38
CA CYS A 81 -8.10 12.59 4.40
C CYS A 81 -7.50 13.65 5.33
N TYR A 82 -6.24 13.53 5.72
CA TYR A 82 -5.57 14.58 6.50
C TYR A 82 -5.39 15.87 5.72
N TYR A 83 -5.08 15.81 4.42
CA TYR A 83 -5.08 17.00 3.57
C TYR A 83 -6.46 17.70 3.58
N PHE A 84 -7.55 16.98 3.27
CA PHE A 84 -8.90 17.54 3.31
C PHE A 84 -9.35 17.98 4.71
N GLY A 85 -8.77 17.42 5.77
CA GLY A 85 -8.98 17.82 7.15
C GLY A 85 -8.13 19.01 7.62
N ASN A 86 -7.41 19.69 6.72
CA ASN A 86 -6.49 20.79 7.03
C ASN A 86 -5.35 20.39 8.00
N ARG A 87 -4.84 19.15 7.85
CA ARG A 87 -3.74 18.56 8.63
C ARG A 87 -2.58 18.19 7.70
N ILE A 88 -2.10 19.18 6.94
CA ILE A 88 -1.15 18.96 5.84
C ILE A 88 0.18 18.35 6.30
N ASP A 89 0.70 18.73 7.48
CA ASP A 89 1.92 18.14 8.04
C ASP A 89 1.76 16.63 8.28
N SER A 90 0.59 16.21 8.75
CA SER A 90 0.26 14.80 8.93
C SER A 90 0.11 14.08 7.59
N ALA A 91 -0.38 14.77 6.56
CA ALA A 91 -0.44 14.22 5.21
C ALA A 91 0.97 13.96 4.66
N PHE A 92 1.89 14.93 4.81
CA PHE A 92 3.30 14.77 4.41
C PHE A 92 4.00 13.63 5.14
N LEU A 93 3.86 13.56 6.48
CA LEU A 93 4.46 12.51 7.30
C LEU A 93 4.11 11.11 6.77
N LEU A 94 2.82 10.88 6.46
CA LEU A 94 2.38 9.60 5.95
C LEU A 94 2.89 9.31 4.54
N THR A 95 2.94 10.32 3.67
CA THR A 95 3.52 10.13 2.33
C THR A 95 5.02 9.82 2.39
N ASP A 96 5.77 10.38 3.34
CA ASP A 96 7.18 10.01 3.55
C ASP A 96 7.34 8.56 4.00
N GLU A 97 6.46 8.08 4.87
CA GLU A 97 6.46 6.67 5.30
C GLU A 97 6.19 5.72 4.13
N ILE A 98 5.22 6.08 3.28
CA ILE A 98 4.89 5.29 2.08
C ILE A 98 6.07 5.25 1.11
N LEU A 99 6.70 6.40 0.81
CA LEU A 99 7.85 6.45 -0.10
C LEU A 99 9.04 5.64 0.44
N ARG A 100 9.34 5.73 1.74
CA ARG A 100 10.37 4.89 2.38
C ARG A 100 10.07 3.39 2.30
N TYR A 101 8.80 3.00 2.32
CA TYR A 101 8.42 1.61 2.11
C TYR A 101 8.66 1.17 0.66
N ILE A 102 8.26 2.00 -0.30
CA ILE A 102 8.43 1.75 -1.74
C ILE A 102 9.91 1.61 -2.11
N GLU A 103 10.77 2.50 -1.61
CA GLU A 103 12.22 2.47 -1.84
C GLU A 103 12.91 1.18 -1.38
N LYS A 104 12.31 0.49 -0.39
CA LYS A 104 12.85 -0.76 0.17
C LYS A 104 12.37 -2.01 -0.56
N GLN A 105 11.44 -1.88 -1.52
CA GLN A 105 10.92 -3.05 -2.22
C GLN A 105 11.95 -3.56 -3.24
N PRO A 106 12.22 -4.89 -3.28
CA PRO A 106 13.22 -5.45 -4.18
C PRO A 106 12.80 -5.37 -5.64
N GLU A 107 11.50 -5.40 -5.92
CA GLU A 107 10.93 -5.38 -7.26
C GLU A 107 9.71 -4.46 -7.34
N MET A 108 9.60 -3.76 -8.46
CA MET A 108 8.56 -2.77 -8.68
C MET A 108 7.42 -3.34 -9.53
N ASN A 109 6.46 -3.98 -8.84
CA ASN A 109 5.24 -4.49 -9.47
C ASN A 109 4.23 -3.37 -9.77
N ASN A 110 3.20 -3.66 -10.56
CA ASN A 110 2.20 -2.67 -10.99
C ASN A 110 1.47 -1.99 -9.82
N ARG A 111 1.19 -2.72 -8.73
CA ARG A 111 0.50 -2.15 -7.56
C ARG A 111 1.42 -1.21 -6.79
N LEU A 112 2.72 -1.50 -6.69
CA LEU A 112 3.71 -0.61 -6.08
C LEU A 112 3.94 0.64 -6.94
N ARG A 113 4.01 0.50 -8.28
CA ARG A 113 4.06 1.62 -9.22
C ARG A 113 2.89 2.57 -9.05
N LYS A 114 1.68 2.02 -9.00
CA LYS A 114 0.46 2.78 -8.76
C LYS A 114 0.48 3.49 -7.41
N LEU A 115 0.88 2.79 -6.33
CA LEU A 115 0.99 3.40 -5.00
C LEU A 115 2.02 4.55 -4.99
N SER A 116 3.15 4.38 -5.68
CA SER A 116 4.18 5.41 -5.86
C SER A 116 3.63 6.63 -6.59
N GLY A 117 2.97 6.40 -7.74
CA GLY A 117 2.33 7.45 -8.52
C GLY A 117 1.28 8.22 -7.72
N ASP A 118 0.37 7.52 -7.04
CA ASP A 118 -0.68 8.13 -6.22
C ASP A 118 -0.11 8.93 -5.02
N THR A 119 1.01 8.48 -4.47
CA THR A 119 1.69 9.13 -3.35
C THR A 119 2.39 10.40 -3.80
N TYR A 120 3.17 10.35 -4.90
CA TYR A 120 3.80 11.53 -5.49
C TYR A 120 2.79 12.54 -5.99
N ASN A 121 1.69 12.09 -6.61
CA ASN A 121 0.60 12.96 -7.03
C ASN A 121 -0.01 13.72 -5.84
N SER A 122 -0.27 13.01 -4.73
CA SER A 122 -0.78 13.64 -3.50
C SER A 122 0.18 14.69 -2.95
N ARG A 123 1.49 14.39 -2.89
CA ARG A 123 2.50 15.38 -2.49
C ARG A 123 2.55 16.59 -3.42
N GLY A 124 2.40 16.37 -4.73
CA GLY A 124 2.29 17.44 -5.72
C GLY A 124 1.16 18.40 -5.36
N VAL A 125 -0.04 17.88 -5.11
CA VAL A 125 -1.19 18.68 -4.66
C VAL A 125 -0.91 19.41 -3.34
N PHE A 126 -0.29 18.73 -2.36
CA PHE A 126 0.03 19.37 -1.07
C PHE A 126 0.99 20.55 -1.24
N PHE A 127 2.03 20.41 -2.08
CA PHE A 127 2.96 21.50 -2.36
C PHE A 127 2.32 22.65 -3.14
N GLN A 128 1.35 22.37 -4.04
CA GLN A 128 0.59 23.41 -4.72
C GLN A 128 -0.22 24.26 -3.72
N GLU A 129 -0.90 23.61 -2.77
CA GLU A 129 -1.64 24.31 -1.69
C GLU A 129 -0.73 25.26 -0.90
N MET A 130 0.53 24.85 -0.68
CA MET A 130 1.54 25.65 0.03
C MET A 130 2.25 26.69 -0.84
N ASN A 131 1.86 26.85 -2.12
CA ASN A 131 2.54 27.69 -3.11
C ASN A 131 4.02 27.32 -3.37
N GLN A 132 4.40 26.07 -3.09
CA GLN A 132 5.75 25.53 -3.33
C GLN A 132 5.82 24.87 -4.71
N TRP A 133 5.67 25.68 -5.76
CA TRP A 133 5.48 25.22 -7.14
C TRP A 133 6.63 24.36 -7.68
N ASP A 134 7.89 24.69 -7.36
CA ASP A 134 9.04 23.90 -7.80
C ASP A 134 8.99 22.48 -7.23
N SER A 135 8.63 22.34 -5.95
CA SER A 135 8.48 21.03 -5.29
C SER A 135 7.27 20.26 -5.82
N ALA A 136 6.18 20.97 -6.13
CA ALA A 136 5.00 20.39 -6.75
C ALA A 136 5.32 19.77 -8.12
N ILE A 137 6.03 20.51 -8.98
CA ILE A 137 6.40 20.04 -10.33
C ILE A 137 7.26 18.77 -10.26
N VAL A 138 8.26 18.75 -9.37
CA VAL A 138 9.10 17.56 -9.17
C VAL A 138 8.26 16.36 -8.73
N CYS A 139 7.34 16.55 -7.78
CA CYS A 139 6.47 15.47 -7.34
C CYS A 139 5.56 14.97 -8.46
N LEU A 140 4.94 15.86 -9.24
CA LEU A 140 4.04 15.46 -10.34
C LEU A 140 4.80 14.76 -11.47
N HIS A 141 6.04 15.16 -11.76
CA HIS A 141 6.90 14.44 -12.69
C HIS A 141 7.22 13.03 -12.19
N ASN A 142 7.63 12.89 -10.93
CA ASN A 142 7.87 11.57 -10.32
C ASN A 142 6.61 10.70 -10.32
N ALA A 143 5.43 11.31 -10.17
CA ALA A 143 4.16 10.59 -10.28
C ALA A 143 3.94 9.99 -11.67
N SER A 144 4.27 10.74 -12.73
CA SER A 144 4.19 10.22 -14.11
C SER A 144 5.23 9.12 -14.39
N GLU A 145 6.47 9.31 -13.94
CA GLU A 145 7.55 8.33 -14.14
C GLU A 145 7.26 7.01 -13.39
N ALA A 146 6.60 7.09 -12.23
CA ALA A 146 6.23 5.89 -11.46
C ALA A 146 5.27 4.96 -12.21
N LEU A 147 4.55 5.44 -13.23
CA LEU A 147 3.57 4.67 -14.00
C LEU A 147 4.12 4.10 -15.31
N LEU A 148 5.39 4.39 -15.64
CA LEU A 148 6.12 3.80 -16.78
C LEU A 148 6.71 2.43 -16.42
#